data_AF-A0AAU6JSH3-F1
#
_entry.id   AF-A0AAU6JSH3-F1
#
_cell.length_a   1.000
_cell.length_b   1.000
_cell.length_c   1.000
_cell.angle_alpha   90.00
_cell.angle_beta   90.00
_cell.angle_gamma   90.00
#
_symmetry.space_group_name_H-M   'P 1'
#
loop_
_entity.id
_entity.type
_entity.pdbx_description
1 polymer ?
#
loop_
_entity_poly.entity_id
_entity_poly.type
_entity_poly.pdbx_seq_one_letter_code
_entity_poly.pdbx_strand_id
1 'polypeptide(L)' 'MTSIQDTLEKATNEYVKAADALSALWAQAAQRTLTITEIQPYIDRADATRKAYAEALKAAGQAVPHGLV' A
#
# COMPACT_ATOMS: atom_id res chain seq x y z
N MET A 1 -16.68 -16.43 -9.90
CA MET A 1 -15.28 -16.89 -9.96
C MET A 1 -14.44 -15.63 -10.10
N THR A 2 -13.75 -15.18 -9.05
CA THR A 2 -12.92 -13.97 -9.12
C THR A 2 -11.63 -14.34 -9.83
N SER A 3 -11.29 -13.65 -10.92
CA SER A 3 -10.04 -13.89 -11.61
C SER A 3 -8.87 -13.46 -10.71
N ILE A 4 -7.73 -14.14 -10.85
CA ILE A 4 -6.46 -13.69 -10.24
C ILE A 4 -6.16 -12.25 -10.71
N GLN A 5 -6.54 -11.91 -11.95
CA GLN A 5 -6.42 -10.56 -12.49
C GLN A 5 -7.28 -9.54 -11.73
N ASP A 6 -8.55 -9.86 -11.41
CA ASP A 6 -9.43 -8.97 -10.60
C ASP A 6 -8.84 -8.74 -9.19
N THR A 7 -8.21 -9.79 -8.63
CA THR A 7 -7.62 -9.73 -7.29
C THR A 7 -6.38 -8.84 -7.29
N LEU A 8 -5.51 -8.98 -8.29
CA LEU A 8 -4.32 -8.15 -8.47
C LEU A 8 -4.68 -6.70 -8.77
N GLU A 9 -5.69 -6.45 -9.61
CA GLU A 9 -6.14 -5.11 -9.96
C GLU A 9 -6.74 -4.40 -8.74
N LYS A 10 -7.53 -5.10 -7.92
CA LYS A 10 -8.06 -4.57 -6.67
C LYS A 10 -6.94 -4.24 -5.66
N ALA A 11 -5.98 -5.14 -5.49
CA ALA A 11 -4.85 -4.92 -4.58
C ALA A 11 -3.97 -3.73 -5.05
N THR A 12 -3.73 -3.63 -6.35
CA THR A 12 -2.98 -2.51 -6.95
C THR A 12 -3.70 -1.18 -6.73
N ASN A 13 -5.02 -1.14 -6.95
CA ASN A 13 -5.81 0.06 -6.72
C ASN A 13 -5.83 0.50 -5.25
N GLU A 14 -5.89 -0.43 -4.30
CA GLU A 14 -5.77 -0.10 -2.88
C GLU A 14 -4.37 0.41 -2.51
N TYR A 15 -3.31 -0.14 -3.14
CA TYR A 15 -1.94 0.34 -2.96
C TYR A 15 -1.75 1.78 -3.45
N VAL A 16 -2.25 2.08 -4.65
CA VAL A 16 -2.19 3.44 -5.22
C VAL A 16 -2.92 4.44 -4.32
N LYS A 17 -4.13 4.12 -3.85
CA LYS A 17 -4.87 4.99 -2.91
C LYS A 17 -4.12 5.22 -1.59
N ALA A 18 -3.49 4.18 -1.05
CA ALA A 18 -2.71 4.29 0.18
C ALA A 18 -1.47 5.18 -0.01
N ALA A 19 -0.78 5.03 -1.14
CA ALA A 19 0.37 5.86 -1.50
C ALA A 19 -0.02 7.33 -1.69
N ASP A 20 -1.14 7.61 -2.37
CA ASP A 20 -1.65 8.97 -2.56
C ASP A 20 -2.02 9.63 -1.23
N ALA A 21 -2.67 8.89 -0.32
CA ALA A 21 -3.00 9.37 1.02
C ALA A 21 -1.74 9.71 1.84
N LEU A 22 -0.71 8.87 1.76
CA LEU A 22 0.59 9.13 2.41
C LEU A 22 1.28 10.36 1.82
N SER A 23 1.25 10.53 0.50
CA SER A 23 1.80 11.70 -0.19
C SER A 23 1.09 12.99 0.24
N ALA A 24 -0.24 12.96 0.36
CA ALA A 24 -1.03 14.09 0.85
C ALA A 24 -0.72 14.44 2.32
N LEU A 25 -0.53 13.42 3.17
CA LEU A 25 -0.10 13.62 4.56
C LEU A 25 1.31 14.16 4.66
N TRP A 26 2.22 13.71 3.81
CA TRP A 26 3.57 14.26 3.76
C TRP A 26 3.55 15.75 3.36
N ALA A 27 2.70 16.12 2.40
CA ALA A 27 2.49 17.52 2.03
C ALA A 27 1.90 18.36 3.18
N GLN A 28 1.05 17.76 4.03
CA GLN A 28 0.54 18.40 5.23
C GLN A 28 1.55 18.43 6.39
N ALA A 29 2.37 17.38 6.54
CA ALA A 29 3.49 17.30 7.49
C ALA A 29 4.55 18.37 7.20
N ALA A 30 4.78 18.66 5.91
CA ALA A 30 5.65 19.75 5.50
C ALA A 30 5.10 21.13 5.90
N GLN A 31 3.80 21.25 6.16
CA GLN A 31 3.13 22.48 6.57
C GLN A 31 2.82 22.54 8.08
N ARG A 32 2.81 21.40 8.80
CA ARG A 32 2.51 21.27 10.23
C ARG A 32 3.32 20.13 10.84
N THR A 33 3.87 20.30 12.04
CA THR A 33 4.55 19.22 12.76
C THR A 33 3.56 18.11 13.13
N LEU A 34 3.35 17.15 12.23
CA LEU A 34 2.57 15.94 12.50
C LEU A 34 3.36 15.03 13.44
N THR A 35 2.69 14.51 14.46
CA THR A 35 3.29 13.58 15.43
C THR A 35 3.32 12.16 14.87
N ILE A 36 4.24 11.34 15.38
CA ILE A 36 4.34 9.91 15.01
C ILE A 36 2.98 9.21 15.16
N THR A 37 2.21 9.53 16.20
CA THR A 37 0.88 8.97 16.46
C THR A 37 -0.14 9.25 15.36
N GLU A 38 -0.04 10.39 14.68
CA GLU A 38 -0.95 10.77 13.58
C GLU A 38 -0.58 10.07 12.26
N ILE A 39 0.71 9.76 12.08
CA ILE A 39 1.23 9.15 10.84
C ILE A 39 1.22 7.62 10.91
N GLN A 40 1.37 7.05 12.11
CA GLN A 40 1.42 5.60 12.37
C GLN A 40 0.30 4.79 11.67
N PRO A 41 -1.00 5.17 11.75
CA PRO A 41 -2.05 4.38 11.11
C PRO A 41 -1.94 4.34 9.57
N TYR A 42 -1.32 5.34 8.96
CA TYR A 42 -1.10 5.37 7.51
C TYR A 42 0.11 4.53 7.11
N ILE A 43 1.17 4.53 7.92
CA ILE A 43 2.31 3.62 7.77
C ILE A 43 1.82 2.17 7.88
N ASP A 44 1.05 1.85 8.92
CA ASP A 44 0.51 0.51 9.14
C ASP A 44 -0.37 0.06 7.97
N ARG A 45 -1.20 0.96 7.42
CA ARG A 45 -2.07 0.67 6.28
C ARG A 45 -1.28 0.47 4.98
N ALA A 46 -0.25 1.26 4.74
CA ALA A 46 0.63 1.07 3.59
C ALA A 46 1.38 -0.26 3.68
N ASP A 47 1.87 -0.61 4.86
CA ASP A 47 2.63 -1.83 5.07
C ASP A 47 1.74 -3.09 4.98
N ALA A 48 0.49 -3.01 5.47
CA ALA A 48 -0.52 -4.05 5.28
C ALA A 48 -0.87 -4.25 3.80
N THR A 49 -1.04 -3.15 3.06
CA THR A 49 -1.37 -3.21 1.63
C THR A 49 -0.21 -3.76 0.81
N ARG A 50 1.03 -3.39 1.16
CA ARG A 50 2.26 -3.91 0.56
C ARG A 50 2.35 -5.44 0.71
N LYS A 51 2.12 -5.96 1.91
CA LYS A 51 2.12 -7.41 2.19
C LYS A 51 1.03 -8.14 1.40
N ALA A 52 -0.19 -7.61 1.37
CA ALA A 52 -1.29 -8.20 0.61
C ALA A 52 -0.98 -8.28 -0.90
N TYR A 53 -0.35 -7.24 -1.45
CA TYR A 53 0.05 -7.25 -2.87
C TYR A 53 1.19 -8.24 -3.15
N ALA A 54 2.20 -8.33 -2.27
CA ALA A 54 3.27 -9.33 -2.38
C ALA A 54 2.74 -10.77 -2.30
N GLU A 55 1.79 -11.04 -1.40
CA GLU A 55 1.12 -12.33 -1.29
C GLU A 55 0.29 -12.65 -2.54
N ALA A 56 -0.43 -11.67 -3.09
CA ALA A 56 -1.19 -11.84 -4.32
C ALA A 56 -0.28 -12.16 -5.53
N LEU A 57 0.86 -11.50 -5.65
CA LEU A 57 1.86 -11.79 -6.68
C LEU A 57 2.43 -13.20 -6.54
N LYS A 58 2.77 -13.60 -5.31
CA LYS A 58 3.25 -14.96 -5.01
C LYS A 58 2.20 -16.02 -5.34
N ALA A 59 0.93 -15.78 -4.98
CA ALA A 59 -0.18 -16.67 -5.30
C ALA A 59 -0.44 -16.78 -6.82
N ALA A 60 -0.17 -15.71 -7.57
CA ALA A 60 -0.23 -15.70 -9.03
C ALA A 60 0.99 -16.37 -9.70
N GLY A 61 1.97 -16.87 -8.94
CA GLY A 61 3.23 -17.40 -9.47
C GLY A 61 4.12 -16.34 -10.10
N GLN A 62 3.86 -15.05 -9.83
CA GLN A 62 4.63 -13.92 -10.35
C GLN A 62 5.76 -13.55 -9.39
N ALA A 63 6.86 -13.04 -9.95
CA ALA A 63 7.98 -12.56 -9.15
C ALA A 63 7.54 -11.35 -8.30
N VAL A 64 7.81 -11.41 -6.99
CA VAL A 64 7.54 -10.29 -6.07
C VAL A 64 8.69 -9.28 -6.20
N PRO A 65 8.44 -8.01 -6.55
CA PRO A 65 9.46 -6.97 -6.59
C PRO A 65 10.12 -6.77 -5.22
N HIS A 66 11.44 -6.59 -5.17
CA HIS A 66 12.20 -6.43 -3.91
C HIS A 66 11.69 -5.30 -2.98
N GLY A 67 11.09 -4.24 -3.52
CA GLY A 67 10.48 -3.17 -2.73
C GLY A 67 9.17 -3.56 -2.00
N LEU A 68 8.64 -4.75 -2.27
CA LEU A 68 7.38 -5.26 -1.73
C LEU A 68 7.59 -6.47 -0.79
N VAL A 69 8.81 -6.98 -0.68
CA VAL A 69 9.22 -8.06 0.25
C VAL A 69 9.55 -7.50 1.62
#